data_AF-A0A6P6GI84-F1
#
_entry.id   AF-A0A6P6GI84-F1
#
_cell.length_a   1.000
_cell.length_b   1.000
_cell.length_c   1.000
_cell.angle_alpha   90.00
_cell.angle_beta   90.00
_cell.angle_gamma   90.00
#
_symmetry.space_group_name_H-M   'P 1'
#
loop_
_entity.id
_entity.type
_entity.pdbx_description
1 polymer ?
#
loop_
_entity_poly.entity_id
_entity_poly.type
_entity_poly.pdbx_seq_one_letter_code
_entity_poly.pdbx_strand_id
1 'polypeptide(L)'
;MYDICGARSDGKPLNCPYGSPSVKPDELFSAKIQSLCPTLSGNVCCSEAQFEMLRSQVQQAIPFLVGCPACLRNFLNLFCELSCSPNQSLFINVTSTSQVEGNTTVDGVDYYITDTFVQGLYDSCKDVKFGTMNTRAMEFVGGGANSFKEWLAFIGARADPGLPGSPFPISFKRSVSESSPMELMNVSVYSCSDTSLGCSCGDCPLSPACSNPEPPSPSEKESCSIRIGSLKIRCIELAVAILYIILVSAFFGWGLFHRTSERRRPTASMEPLLNVMHDDFDSDNLQKDESHTTEVPDLLPSFNKRIQLSVVQGYISNFFRTYGKWVARNPTLVLCSSLAIVLVLCLGLVFFKVETRPEKLWVGQGSRAAEEKHFFDSHLAPFYRIEQVSVLFLTFKVLVS
;
A
#
# COMPACT_ATOMS: atom_id res chain seq x y z
N MET A 1 -30.21 43.64 -6.42
CA MET A 1 -31.32 42.81 -6.92
C MET A 1 -32.19 42.44 -5.73
N TYR A 2 -33.51 42.53 -5.84
CA TYR A 2 -34.43 42.26 -4.73
C TYR A 2 -35.70 41.56 -5.23
N ASP A 3 -36.14 40.56 -4.48
CA ASP A 3 -37.26 39.67 -4.78
C ASP A 3 -37.12 38.80 -6.06
N ILE A 4 -38.08 37.89 -6.27
CA ILE A 4 -38.17 36.97 -7.40
C ILE A 4 -39.29 37.43 -8.34
N CYS A 5 -39.03 37.54 -9.65
CA CYS A 5 -40.04 37.98 -10.64
C CYS A 5 -40.14 37.11 -11.89
N GLY A 6 -39.46 35.97 -11.91
CA GLY A 6 -39.66 34.99 -12.97
C GLY A 6 -38.97 33.68 -12.66
N ALA A 7 -39.14 32.72 -13.55
CA ALA A 7 -38.45 31.44 -13.50
C ALA A 7 -37.94 31.06 -14.88
N ARG A 8 -36.78 30.42 -14.93
CA ARG A 8 -36.26 29.78 -16.14
C ARG A 8 -37.16 28.62 -16.54
N SER A 9 -37.03 28.15 -17.79
CA SER A 9 -37.82 27.03 -18.34
C SER A 9 -37.77 25.73 -17.53
N ASP A 10 -36.74 25.51 -16.71
CA ASP A 10 -36.60 24.36 -15.81
C ASP A 10 -37.11 24.64 -14.37
N GLY A 11 -37.82 25.74 -14.17
CA GLY A 11 -38.42 26.13 -12.89
C GLY A 11 -37.48 26.83 -11.92
N LYS A 12 -36.22 27.12 -12.31
CA LYS A 12 -35.31 27.87 -11.43
C LYS A 12 -35.72 29.34 -11.33
N PRO A 13 -36.00 29.88 -10.12
CA PRO A 13 -36.37 31.27 -9.94
C PRO A 13 -35.25 32.23 -10.31
N LEU A 14 -35.64 33.41 -10.78
CA LEU A 14 -34.77 34.50 -11.20
C LEU A 14 -35.10 35.77 -10.41
N ASN A 15 -34.05 36.44 -9.95
CA ASN A 15 -34.17 37.67 -9.17
C ASN A 15 -34.55 38.87 -10.04
N CYS A 16 -35.15 39.89 -9.43
CA CYS A 16 -35.42 41.15 -10.11
C CYS A 16 -34.22 42.07 -10.13
N PRO A 17 -33.98 42.80 -11.22
CA PRO A 17 -32.80 43.65 -11.39
C PRO A 17 -32.85 44.93 -10.55
N TYR A 18 -33.99 45.24 -9.95
CA TYR A 18 -34.19 46.48 -9.19
C TYR A 18 -33.50 46.41 -7.82
N GLY A 19 -32.96 47.54 -7.39
CA GLY A 19 -32.40 47.72 -6.05
C GLY A 19 -33.48 48.23 -5.08
N SER A 20 -33.40 47.79 -3.83
CA SER A 20 -34.17 48.34 -2.71
C SER A 20 -33.22 48.72 -1.57
N PRO A 21 -33.61 49.66 -0.69
CA PRO A 21 -32.92 49.84 0.57
C PRO A 21 -32.92 48.55 1.39
N SER A 22 -31.89 48.34 2.21
CA SER A 22 -31.84 47.21 3.14
C SER A 22 -32.93 47.37 4.21
N VAL A 23 -33.62 46.28 4.53
CA VAL A 23 -34.74 46.26 5.47
C VAL A 23 -34.39 45.37 6.65
N LYS A 24 -34.81 45.78 7.85
CA LYS A 24 -34.72 44.91 9.03
C LYS A 24 -35.77 43.80 8.92
N PRO A 25 -35.35 42.52 8.87
CA PRO A 25 -36.30 41.41 8.83
C PRO A 25 -37.05 41.30 10.16
N ASP A 26 -38.22 40.65 10.13
CA ASP A 26 -38.95 40.30 11.35
C ASP A 26 -38.18 39.24 12.17
N GLU A 27 -38.63 38.97 13.39
CA GLU A 27 -37.87 38.10 14.32
C GLU A 27 -37.74 36.66 13.78
N LEU A 28 -38.80 36.13 13.17
CA LEU A 28 -38.80 34.78 12.59
C LEU A 28 -37.86 34.69 11.38
N PHE A 29 -37.91 35.65 10.47
CA PHE A 29 -37.03 35.66 9.31
C PHE A 29 -35.57 35.92 9.71
N SER A 30 -35.34 36.81 10.69
CA SER A 30 -34.01 37.04 11.27
C SER A 30 -33.39 35.74 11.79
N ALA A 31 -34.15 34.92 12.52
CA ALA A 31 -33.69 33.63 13.03
C ALA A 31 -33.38 32.63 11.90
N LYS A 32 -34.20 32.62 10.83
CA LYS A 32 -33.92 31.80 9.63
C LYS A 32 -32.61 32.21 8.98
N ILE A 33 -32.37 33.52 8.79
CA ILE A 33 -31.13 34.04 8.21
C ILE A 33 -29.92 33.62 9.04
N GLN A 34 -29.98 33.79 10.36
CA GLN A 34 -28.88 33.42 11.25
C GLN A 34 -28.55 31.93 11.24
N SER A 35 -29.52 31.05 10.96
CA SER A 35 -29.29 29.61 10.88
C SER A 35 -28.33 29.21 9.73
N LEU A 36 -28.34 29.96 8.62
CA LEU A 36 -27.52 29.70 7.43
C LEU A 36 -26.35 30.69 7.30
N CYS A 37 -26.63 31.97 7.54
CA CYS A 37 -25.77 33.13 7.32
C CYS A 37 -25.54 33.90 8.64
N PRO A 38 -24.86 33.32 9.64
CA PRO A 38 -24.67 33.95 10.95
C PRO A 38 -23.83 35.22 10.93
N THR A 39 -23.09 35.47 9.85
CA THR A 39 -22.32 36.72 9.65
C THR A 39 -23.20 37.92 9.31
N LEU A 40 -24.41 37.69 8.78
CA LEU A 40 -25.36 38.74 8.46
C LEU A 40 -26.24 39.03 9.68
N SER A 41 -26.07 40.21 10.26
CA SER A 41 -26.87 40.69 11.38
C SER A 41 -27.47 42.05 11.08
N GLY A 42 -28.72 42.28 11.50
CA GLY A 42 -29.43 43.54 11.27
C GLY A 42 -30.17 43.55 9.93
N ASN A 43 -29.95 44.60 9.14
CA ASN A 43 -30.66 44.80 7.87
C ASN A 43 -30.14 43.84 6.79
N VAL A 44 -31.02 43.42 5.89
CA VAL A 44 -30.70 42.53 4.76
C VAL A 44 -31.36 43.03 3.47
N CYS A 45 -30.83 42.61 2.33
CA CYS A 45 -31.34 42.93 0.99
C CYS A 45 -31.91 41.71 0.27
N CYS A 46 -32.71 40.88 0.96
CA CYS A 46 -33.40 39.75 0.34
C CYS A 46 -34.82 39.56 0.90
N SER A 47 -35.72 39.04 0.08
CA SER A 47 -37.05 38.58 0.53
C SER A 47 -36.95 37.18 1.16
N GLU A 48 -37.96 36.78 1.92
CA GLU A 48 -38.02 35.44 2.51
C GLU A 48 -37.98 34.34 1.43
N ALA A 49 -38.65 34.58 0.29
CA ALA A 49 -38.63 33.67 -0.86
C ALA A 49 -37.22 33.53 -1.47
N GLN A 50 -36.48 34.64 -1.59
CA GLN A 50 -35.08 34.59 -2.06
C GLN A 50 -34.17 33.83 -1.09
N PHE A 51 -34.35 34.03 0.22
CA PHE A 51 -33.57 33.30 1.22
C PHE A 51 -33.86 31.80 1.22
N GLU A 52 -35.13 31.41 1.09
CA GLU A 52 -35.50 29.99 0.96
C GLU A 52 -34.92 29.36 -0.31
N MET A 53 -34.85 30.12 -1.41
CA MET A 53 -34.15 29.67 -2.62
C MET A 53 -32.65 29.46 -2.37
N LEU A 54 -31.98 30.44 -1.76
CA LEU A 54 -30.57 30.34 -1.37
C LEU A 54 -30.35 29.07 -0.54
N ARG A 55 -31.18 28.86 0.49
CA ARG A 55 -31.11 27.70 1.38
C ARG A 55 -31.21 26.38 0.61
N SER A 56 -32.21 26.25 -0.26
CA SER A 56 -32.42 25.05 -1.09
C SER A 56 -31.25 24.78 -2.05
N GLN A 57 -30.66 25.82 -2.63
CA GLN A 57 -29.52 25.68 -3.54
C GLN A 57 -28.25 25.23 -2.81
N VAL A 58 -27.90 25.88 -1.70
CA VAL A 58 -26.67 25.54 -0.97
C VAL A 58 -26.78 24.19 -0.26
N GLN A 59 -27.99 23.79 0.16
CA GLN A 59 -28.23 22.49 0.80
C GLN A 59 -27.77 21.28 -0.02
N GLN A 60 -27.75 21.39 -1.35
CA GLN A 60 -27.27 20.33 -2.24
C GLN A 60 -25.74 20.16 -2.15
N ALA A 61 -25.00 21.21 -1.81
CA ALA A 61 -23.54 21.18 -1.65
C ALA A 61 -23.09 20.77 -0.24
N ILE A 62 -23.94 20.96 0.77
CA ILE A 62 -23.63 20.72 2.19
C ILE A 62 -23.05 19.30 2.42
N PRO A 63 -23.67 18.20 1.95
CA PRO A 63 -23.17 16.83 2.21
C PRO A 63 -21.74 16.57 1.75
N PHE A 64 -21.24 17.35 0.78
CA PHE A 64 -19.87 17.24 0.29
C PHE A 64 -18.87 18.03 1.14
N LEU A 65 -19.31 19.13 1.76
CA LEU A 65 -18.44 20.07 2.48
C LEU A 65 -18.50 19.92 4.00
N VAL A 66 -19.42 19.12 4.54
CA VAL A 66 -19.59 18.91 5.99
C VAL A 66 -18.35 18.34 6.70
N GLY A 67 -17.40 17.72 5.97
CA GLY A 67 -16.15 17.22 6.56
C GLY A 67 -15.28 18.33 7.17
N CYS A 68 -15.42 19.57 6.69
CA CYS A 68 -14.66 20.72 7.19
C CYS A 68 -15.59 21.93 7.46
N PRO A 69 -15.88 22.24 8.74
CA PRO A 69 -16.76 23.36 9.10
C PRO A 69 -16.29 24.73 8.60
N ALA A 70 -14.98 25.01 8.59
CA ALA A 70 -14.43 26.25 8.04
C ALA A 70 -14.76 26.40 6.54
N CYS A 71 -14.51 25.34 5.75
CA CYS A 71 -14.85 25.30 4.33
C CYS A 71 -16.33 25.56 4.10
N LEU A 72 -17.20 24.82 4.80
CA LEU A 72 -18.64 24.97 4.67
C LEU A 72 -19.08 26.39 5.02
N ARG A 73 -18.55 26.97 6.10
CA ARG A 73 -18.89 28.34 6.50
C ARG A 73 -18.45 29.37 5.46
N ASN A 74 -17.23 29.27 4.94
CA ASN A 74 -16.73 30.17 3.90
C ASN A 74 -17.58 30.07 2.62
N PHE A 75 -17.95 28.84 2.23
CA PHE A 75 -18.79 28.59 1.06
C PHE A 75 -20.17 29.21 1.22
N LEU A 76 -20.80 29.04 2.40
CA LEU A 76 -22.08 29.68 2.71
C LEU A 76 -21.95 31.20 2.70
N ASN A 77 -20.91 31.77 3.33
CA ASN A 77 -20.69 33.21 3.39
C ASN A 77 -20.61 33.83 1.98
N LEU A 78 -19.98 33.18 1.01
CA LEU A 78 -19.94 33.64 -0.39
C LEU A 78 -21.35 33.86 -0.97
N PHE A 79 -22.26 32.89 -0.80
CA PHE A 79 -23.61 32.99 -1.35
C PHE A 79 -24.58 33.80 -0.48
N CYS A 80 -24.33 33.87 0.84
CA CYS A 80 -25.02 34.75 1.76
C CYS A 80 -24.76 36.22 1.41
N GLU A 81 -23.49 36.59 1.19
CA GLU A 81 -23.13 37.96 0.79
C GLU A 81 -23.67 38.29 -0.60
N LEU A 82 -23.64 37.33 -1.54
CA LEU A 82 -24.24 37.50 -2.86
C LEU A 82 -25.74 37.81 -2.78
N SER A 83 -26.48 37.08 -1.93
CA SER A 83 -27.94 37.07 -1.98
C SER A 83 -28.60 38.05 -1.02
N CYS A 84 -28.06 38.23 0.18
CA CYS A 84 -28.75 38.90 1.28
C CYS A 84 -27.97 40.05 1.94
N SER A 85 -26.73 40.34 1.52
CA SER A 85 -25.92 41.40 2.14
C SER A 85 -26.62 42.76 2.10
N PRO A 86 -26.64 43.55 3.20
CA PRO A 86 -27.21 44.90 3.17
C PRO A 86 -26.46 45.85 2.21
N ASN A 87 -25.19 45.54 1.91
CA ASN A 87 -24.31 46.35 1.08
C ASN A 87 -24.10 45.74 -0.32
N GLN A 88 -25.04 44.90 -0.79
CA GLN A 88 -24.95 44.16 -2.06
C GLN A 88 -24.54 45.04 -3.24
N SER A 89 -25.03 46.29 -3.32
CA SER A 89 -24.75 47.22 -4.41
C SER A 89 -23.29 47.68 -4.50
N LEU A 90 -22.50 47.54 -3.43
CA LEU A 90 -21.08 47.92 -3.45
C LEU A 90 -20.25 46.94 -4.28
N PHE A 91 -20.61 45.65 -4.27
CA PHE A 91 -19.77 44.59 -4.83
C PHE A 91 -20.48 43.68 -5.84
N ILE A 92 -21.76 43.92 -6.17
CA ILE A 92 -22.48 43.20 -7.24
C ILE A 92 -23.02 44.18 -8.27
N ASN A 93 -22.74 43.88 -9.53
CA ASN A 93 -23.25 44.63 -10.67
C ASN A 93 -24.08 43.71 -11.58
N VAL A 94 -25.28 44.13 -11.95
CA VAL A 94 -26.13 43.39 -12.89
C VAL A 94 -25.67 43.70 -14.31
N THR A 95 -25.11 42.72 -15.00
CA THR A 95 -24.50 42.91 -16.33
C THR A 95 -25.48 42.67 -17.47
N SER A 96 -26.42 41.75 -17.31
CA SER A 96 -27.46 41.48 -18.29
C SER A 96 -28.82 41.21 -17.63
N THR A 97 -29.87 41.56 -18.36
CA THR A 97 -31.26 41.30 -17.99
C THR A 97 -31.99 40.64 -19.16
N SER A 98 -33.01 39.84 -18.84
CA SER A 98 -33.85 39.13 -19.81
C SER A 98 -35.32 39.38 -19.51
N GLN A 99 -36.19 39.19 -20.50
CA GLN A 99 -37.65 39.26 -20.34
C GLN A 99 -38.20 37.85 -20.22
N VAL A 100 -38.82 37.55 -19.08
CA VAL A 100 -39.42 36.24 -18.77
C VAL A 100 -40.84 36.48 -18.28
N GLU A 101 -41.83 35.90 -18.96
CA GLU A 101 -43.26 36.03 -18.62
C GLU A 101 -43.75 37.50 -18.47
N GLY A 102 -43.15 38.43 -19.22
CA GLY A 102 -43.48 39.85 -19.19
C GLY A 102 -42.80 40.65 -18.08
N ASN A 103 -41.98 40.00 -17.23
CA ASN A 103 -41.17 40.64 -16.20
C ASN A 103 -39.70 40.70 -16.61
N THR A 104 -39.00 41.74 -16.16
CA THR A 104 -37.55 41.87 -16.35
C THR A 104 -36.81 41.11 -15.26
N THR A 105 -36.00 40.12 -15.61
CA THR A 105 -35.23 39.28 -14.69
C THR A 105 -33.72 39.44 -14.88
N VAL A 106 -32.95 39.20 -13.82
CA VAL A 106 -31.48 39.16 -13.89
C VAL A 106 -31.03 37.97 -14.74
N ASP A 107 -30.19 38.25 -15.74
CA ASP A 107 -29.64 37.25 -16.66
C ASP A 107 -28.13 37.06 -16.50
N GLY A 108 -27.46 37.92 -15.74
CA GLY A 108 -26.04 37.83 -15.46
C GLY A 108 -25.57 38.90 -14.46
N VAL A 109 -24.57 38.56 -13.66
CA VAL A 109 -23.99 39.48 -12.66
C VAL A 109 -22.47 39.40 -12.63
N ASP A 110 -21.83 40.53 -12.33
CA ASP A 110 -20.43 40.60 -11.92
C ASP A 110 -20.38 40.70 -10.39
N TYR A 111 -19.58 39.85 -9.76
CA TYR A 111 -19.39 39.83 -8.30
C TYR A 111 -17.93 40.11 -7.96
N TYR A 112 -17.69 41.24 -7.32
CA TYR A 112 -16.38 41.77 -6.96
C TYR A 112 -15.95 41.25 -5.58
N ILE A 113 -14.90 40.44 -5.54
CA ILE A 113 -14.45 39.74 -4.33
C ILE A 113 -12.93 39.84 -4.16
N THR A 114 -12.46 39.88 -2.91
CA THR A 114 -11.02 39.95 -2.62
C THR A 114 -10.30 38.64 -2.91
N ASP A 115 -9.05 38.73 -3.41
CA ASP A 115 -8.19 37.56 -3.61
C ASP A 115 -7.94 36.80 -2.29
N THR A 116 -7.85 37.52 -1.16
CA THR A 116 -7.65 36.94 0.17
C THR A 116 -8.81 36.03 0.59
N PHE A 117 -10.05 36.47 0.39
CA PHE A 117 -11.23 35.67 0.72
C PHE A 117 -11.31 34.43 -0.18
N VAL A 118 -11.14 34.60 -1.48
CA VAL A 118 -11.23 33.49 -2.46
C VAL A 118 -10.16 32.44 -2.23
N GLN A 119 -8.92 32.87 -1.99
CA GLN A 119 -7.82 31.96 -1.71
C GLN A 119 -8.07 31.21 -0.40
N GLY A 120 -8.47 31.89 0.66
CA GLY A 120 -8.81 31.23 1.93
C GLY A 120 -9.98 30.25 1.80
N LEU A 121 -11.02 30.61 1.04
CA LEU A 121 -12.15 29.73 0.72
C LEU A 121 -11.66 28.47 0.00
N TYR A 122 -10.87 28.60 -1.07
CA TYR A 122 -10.31 27.47 -1.80
C TYR A 122 -9.39 26.60 -0.94
N ASP A 123 -8.46 27.22 -0.22
CA ASP A 123 -7.50 26.50 0.63
C ASP A 123 -8.18 25.75 1.77
N SER A 124 -9.31 26.26 2.28
CA SER A 124 -10.12 25.55 3.28
C SER A 124 -10.87 24.34 2.72
N CYS A 125 -11.14 24.30 1.41
CA CYS A 125 -12.04 23.31 0.78
C CYS A 125 -11.34 22.27 -0.12
N LYS A 126 -10.17 22.60 -0.68
CA LYS A 126 -9.55 21.82 -1.78
C LYS A 126 -9.24 20.34 -1.44
N ASP A 127 -9.00 20.05 -0.17
CA ASP A 127 -8.63 18.70 0.31
C ASP A 127 -9.76 17.99 1.07
N VAL A 128 -10.92 18.64 1.24
CA VAL A 128 -12.05 18.08 1.98
C VAL A 128 -12.51 16.79 1.33
N LYS A 129 -12.73 15.75 2.15
CA LYS A 129 -13.11 14.43 1.68
C LYS A 129 -14.61 14.23 1.78
N PHE A 130 -15.18 13.65 0.72
CA PHE A 130 -16.52 13.12 0.79
C PHE A 130 -16.47 11.75 1.46
N GLY A 131 -16.90 11.70 2.73
CA GLY A 131 -16.64 10.56 3.63
C GLY A 131 -17.13 9.20 3.14
N THR A 132 -18.16 9.14 2.30
CA THR A 132 -18.70 7.86 1.79
C THR A 132 -17.86 7.23 0.68
N MET A 133 -17.22 8.05 -0.17
CA MET A 133 -16.43 7.57 -1.33
C MET A 133 -14.92 7.78 -1.15
N ASN A 134 -14.50 8.50 -0.11
CA ASN A 134 -13.10 8.90 0.12
C ASN A 134 -12.47 9.70 -1.04
N THR A 135 -13.31 10.26 -1.92
CA THR A 135 -12.92 11.17 -3.00
C THR A 135 -12.94 12.61 -2.52
N ARG A 136 -12.34 13.53 -3.27
CA ARG A 136 -12.33 14.96 -2.91
C ARG A 136 -13.70 15.58 -3.18
N ALA A 137 -14.20 16.39 -2.25
CA ALA A 137 -15.45 17.13 -2.40
C ALA A 137 -15.46 18.00 -3.67
N MET A 138 -14.31 18.57 -4.02
CA MET A 138 -14.10 19.39 -5.21
C MET A 138 -14.39 18.69 -6.55
N GLU A 139 -14.40 17.35 -6.59
CA GLU A 139 -14.83 16.61 -7.79
C GLU A 139 -16.34 16.82 -8.06
N PHE A 140 -17.13 17.02 -7.02
CA PHE A 140 -18.58 17.21 -7.11
C PHE A 140 -18.96 18.70 -7.11
N VAL A 141 -18.37 19.49 -6.20
CA VAL A 141 -18.74 20.91 -6.02
C VAL A 141 -17.81 21.88 -6.75
N GLY A 142 -16.80 21.37 -7.47
CA GLY A 142 -15.83 22.19 -8.18
C GLY A 142 -15.48 21.73 -9.58
N GLY A 143 -16.13 20.67 -10.10
CA GLY A 143 -15.87 20.17 -11.45
C GLY A 143 -14.44 19.70 -11.68
N GLY A 144 -13.72 19.29 -10.64
CA GLY A 144 -12.31 18.89 -10.72
C GLY A 144 -11.32 20.06 -10.80
N ALA A 145 -11.73 21.27 -10.40
CA ALA A 145 -10.86 22.44 -10.34
C ALA A 145 -9.61 22.21 -9.47
N ASN A 146 -8.44 22.55 -10.03
CA ASN A 146 -7.14 22.49 -9.34
C ASN A 146 -6.65 23.87 -8.86
N SER A 147 -7.39 24.92 -9.18
CA SER A 147 -7.13 26.28 -8.72
C SER A 147 -8.42 26.99 -8.32
N PHE A 148 -8.30 28.00 -7.45
CA PHE A 148 -9.45 28.82 -7.07
C PHE A 148 -10.11 29.51 -8.28
N LYS A 149 -9.35 29.84 -9.33
CA LYS A 149 -9.87 30.48 -10.54
C LYS A 149 -10.80 29.55 -11.31
N GLU A 150 -10.36 28.31 -11.50
CA GLU A 150 -11.17 27.26 -12.13
C GLU A 150 -12.41 26.97 -11.29
N TRP A 151 -12.26 26.95 -9.96
CA TRP A 151 -13.39 26.69 -9.07
C TRP A 151 -14.45 27.78 -9.13
N LEU A 152 -14.02 29.05 -9.08
CA LEU A 152 -14.92 30.20 -9.26
C LEU A 152 -15.60 30.18 -10.62
N ALA A 153 -14.89 29.83 -11.69
CA ALA A 153 -15.48 29.69 -13.02
C ALA A 153 -16.56 28.59 -13.05
N PHE A 154 -16.33 27.47 -12.36
CA PHE A 154 -17.30 26.38 -12.26
C PHE A 154 -18.56 26.78 -11.47
N ILE A 155 -18.42 27.31 -10.25
CA ILE A 155 -19.59 27.66 -9.41
C ILE A 155 -20.33 28.90 -9.94
N GLY A 156 -19.65 29.74 -10.72
CA GLY A 156 -20.22 30.91 -11.37
C GLY A 156 -20.81 30.62 -12.74
N ALA A 157 -20.60 29.43 -13.31
CA ALA A 157 -21.20 29.06 -14.58
C ALA A 157 -22.72 28.94 -14.46
N ARG A 158 -23.44 29.30 -15.53
CA ARG A 158 -24.86 28.98 -15.65
C ARG A 158 -25.01 27.46 -15.72
N ALA A 159 -25.75 26.89 -14.78
CA ALA A 159 -26.05 25.47 -14.77
C ALA A 159 -26.96 25.09 -15.95
N ASP A 160 -26.71 23.94 -16.56
CA ASP A 160 -27.60 23.39 -17.59
C ASP A 160 -29.01 23.09 -17.03
N PRO A 161 -30.04 22.98 -17.89
CA PRO A 161 -31.40 22.67 -17.45
C PRO A 161 -31.45 21.39 -16.59
N GLY A 162 -32.03 21.50 -15.39
CA GLY A 162 -32.19 20.36 -14.47
C GLY A 162 -30.94 19.95 -13.68
N LEU A 163 -29.78 20.58 -13.89
CA LEU A 163 -28.58 20.36 -13.07
C LEU A 163 -28.50 21.33 -11.88
N PRO A 164 -27.88 20.95 -10.75
CA PRO A 164 -27.64 21.86 -9.64
C PRO A 164 -26.70 23.01 -10.05
N GLY A 165 -26.83 24.16 -9.40
CA GLY A 165 -26.00 25.35 -9.64
C GLY A 165 -26.79 26.61 -10.03
N SER A 166 -26.07 27.66 -10.39
CA SER A 166 -26.63 29.00 -10.61
C SER A 166 -27.54 29.05 -11.86
N PRO A 167 -28.72 29.71 -11.80
CA PRO A 167 -29.60 29.87 -12.96
C PRO A 167 -29.06 30.87 -14.01
N PHE A 168 -28.17 31.77 -13.60
CA PHE A 168 -27.50 32.76 -14.45
C PHE A 168 -25.99 32.79 -14.20
N PRO A 169 -25.16 33.22 -15.17
CA PRO A 169 -23.73 33.35 -14.96
C PRO A 169 -23.40 34.42 -13.90
N ILE A 170 -22.49 34.08 -13.00
CA ILE A 170 -21.89 34.94 -11.99
C ILE A 170 -20.39 35.08 -12.35
N SER A 171 -19.98 36.25 -12.83
CA SER A 171 -18.58 36.52 -13.14
C SER A 171 -17.86 37.07 -11.93
N PHE A 172 -17.02 36.25 -11.30
CA PHE A 172 -16.22 36.70 -10.17
C PHE A 172 -15.05 37.59 -10.61
N LYS A 173 -15.08 38.87 -10.22
CA LYS A 173 -14.06 39.88 -10.50
C LYS A 173 -13.20 40.11 -9.26
N ARG A 174 -11.89 40.29 -9.46
CA ARG A 174 -10.88 40.40 -8.38
C ARG A 174 -10.22 41.78 -8.32
N SER A 175 -10.59 42.66 -9.23
CA SER A 175 -10.15 44.05 -9.27
C SER A 175 -11.32 44.94 -9.68
N VAL A 176 -11.31 46.16 -9.16
CA VAL A 176 -12.23 47.23 -9.55
C VAL A 176 -11.42 48.29 -10.30
N SER A 177 -12.01 48.90 -11.32
CA SER A 177 -11.37 50.04 -11.99
C SER A 177 -11.43 51.28 -11.10
N GLU A 178 -10.37 52.08 -11.05
CA GLU A 178 -10.30 53.27 -10.17
C GLU A 178 -11.41 54.32 -10.42
N SER A 179 -12.08 54.26 -11.57
CA SER A 179 -13.21 55.14 -11.91
C SER A 179 -14.57 54.62 -11.44
N SER A 180 -14.65 53.39 -10.94
CA SER A 180 -15.91 52.77 -10.53
C SER A 180 -16.18 53.00 -9.04
N PRO A 181 -17.43 53.32 -8.63
CA PRO A 181 -17.81 53.46 -7.22
C PRO A 181 -17.93 52.11 -6.49
N MET A 182 -17.52 51.00 -7.12
CA MET A 182 -17.63 49.67 -6.57
C MET A 182 -16.49 49.35 -5.61
N GLU A 183 -16.74 48.44 -4.69
CA GLU A 183 -15.78 47.94 -3.72
C GLU A 183 -15.67 46.41 -3.83
N LEU A 184 -14.56 45.85 -3.34
CA LEU A 184 -14.40 44.41 -3.24
C LEU A 184 -15.09 43.92 -1.96
N MET A 185 -15.90 42.86 -2.07
CA MET A 185 -16.42 42.18 -0.89
C MET A 185 -15.25 41.67 -0.04
N ASN A 186 -15.22 42.06 1.23
CA ASN A 186 -14.13 41.75 2.15
C ASN A 186 -14.69 41.28 3.51
N VAL A 187 -15.24 40.07 3.53
CA VAL A 187 -15.65 39.40 4.77
C VAL A 187 -14.53 38.50 5.29
N SER A 188 -14.57 38.19 6.58
CA SER A 188 -13.61 37.28 7.20
C SER A 188 -13.71 35.88 6.60
N VAL A 189 -12.56 35.23 6.48
CA VAL A 189 -12.42 33.85 6.02
C VAL A 189 -11.89 32.99 7.15
N TYR A 190 -12.51 31.84 7.39
CA TYR A 190 -12.10 30.89 8.41
C TYR A 190 -11.03 29.95 7.85
N SER A 191 -9.91 29.80 8.55
CA SER A 191 -8.87 28.83 8.19
C SER A 191 -9.19 27.45 8.75
N CYS A 192 -8.53 26.41 8.24
CA CYS A 192 -8.64 25.05 8.80
C CYS A 192 -8.15 24.94 10.25
N SER A 193 -7.33 25.90 10.69
CA SER A 193 -6.77 26.02 12.03
C SER A 193 -7.61 26.86 12.99
N ASP A 194 -8.79 27.31 12.56
CA ASP A 194 -9.68 28.09 13.41
C ASP A 194 -10.11 27.29 14.65
N THR A 195 -10.16 27.95 15.81
CA THR A 195 -10.51 27.29 17.08
C THR A 195 -11.97 26.83 17.13
N SER A 196 -12.87 27.57 16.48
CA SER A 196 -14.31 27.34 16.52
C SER A 196 -14.81 26.48 15.35
N LEU A 197 -14.20 26.64 14.17
CA LEU A 197 -14.59 25.98 12.93
C LEU A 197 -13.45 25.13 12.33
N GLY A 198 -12.51 24.69 13.16
CA GLY A 198 -11.37 23.89 12.74
C GLY A 198 -11.76 22.57 12.07
N CYS A 199 -10.87 22.08 11.20
CA CYS A 199 -11.12 20.89 10.39
C CYS A 199 -10.26 19.70 10.83
N SER A 200 -10.73 18.49 10.51
CA SER A 200 -9.94 17.28 10.73
C SER A 200 -8.70 17.26 9.82
N CYS A 201 -7.65 16.54 10.22
CA CYS A 201 -6.46 16.41 9.40
C CYS A 201 -6.72 15.70 8.05
N GLY A 202 -7.66 14.75 8.04
CA GLY A 202 -8.03 14.03 6.82
C GLY A 202 -8.72 14.91 5.78
N ASP A 203 -9.41 15.97 6.23
CA ASP A 203 -10.14 16.91 5.38
C ASP A 203 -9.35 18.19 5.07
N CYS A 204 -8.38 18.56 5.90
CA CYS A 204 -7.51 19.69 5.62
C CYS A 204 -6.10 19.49 6.21
N PRO A 205 -5.05 19.40 5.37
CA PRO A 205 -3.68 19.21 5.83
C PRO A 205 -3.10 20.43 6.58
N LEU A 206 -3.72 21.60 6.43
CA LEU A 206 -3.37 22.82 7.14
C LEU A 206 -3.92 22.84 8.58
N SER A 207 -4.66 21.82 8.99
CA SER A 207 -5.14 21.67 10.36
C SER A 207 -3.95 21.45 11.32
N PRO A 208 -3.93 22.09 12.50
CA PRO A 208 -2.87 21.91 13.50
C PRO A 208 -2.79 20.47 14.02
N ALA A 209 -3.87 19.69 13.88
CA ALA A 209 -3.90 18.27 14.21
C ALA A 209 -3.00 17.41 13.30
N CYS A 210 -2.63 17.91 12.12
CA CYS A 210 -1.69 17.25 11.19
C CYS A 210 -0.23 17.38 11.62
N SER A 211 0.04 17.29 12.92
CA SER A 211 1.40 17.16 13.42
C SER A 211 1.97 15.88 12.84
N ASN A 212 2.69 15.98 11.72
CA ASN A 212 3.36 14.85 11.08
C ASN A 212 4.39 14.35 12.08
N PRO A 213 4.23 13.16 12.71
CA PRO A 213 5.41 12.48 13.20
C PRO A 213 6.31 12.29 11.98
N GLU A 214 7.58 12.69 12.11
CA GLU A 214 8.63 12.34 11.15
C GLU A 214 8.41 10.88 10.76
N PRO A 215 8.25 10.54 9.45
CA PRO A 215 7.99 9.18 9.05
C PRO A 215 9.03 8.30 9.73
N PRO A 216 8.62 7.26 10.50
CA PRO A 216 9.58 6.43 11.18
C PRO A 216 10.56 5.96 10.13
N SER A 217 11.86 6.26 10.36
CA SER A 217 12.94 5.85 9.46
C SER A 217 12.65 4.42 9.02
N PRO A 218 12.66 4.12 7.71
CA PRO A 218 12.24 2.81 7.22
C PRO A 218 12.93 1.77 8.09
N SER A 219 12.15 0.94 8.77
CA SER A 219 12.71 -0.11 9.62
C SER A 219 13.55 -0.96 8.67
N GLU A 220 14.87 -0.73 8.67
CA GLU A 220 15.79 -1.59 7.97
C GLU A 220 15.43 -2.99 8.47
N LYS A 221 15.03 -3.87 7.56
CA LYS A 221 14.78 -5.27 7.90
C LYS A 221 16.12 -5.81 8.39
N GLU A 222 16.38 -5.67 9.69
CA GLU A 222 17.67 -6.01 10.26
C GLU A 222 17.81 -7.52 10.15
N SER A 223 18.58 -7.93 9.14
CA SER A 223 19.07 -9.30 9.06
C SER A 223 19.74 -9.64 10.38
N CYS A 224 19.46 -10.83 10.93
CA CYS A 224 20.01 -11.31 12.21
C CYS A 224 21.44 -10.81 12.41
N SER A 225 21.61 -9.90 13.37
CA SER A 225 22.90 -9.30 13.70
C SER A 225 23.09 -9.35 15.20
N ILE A 226 24.24 -9.85 15.62
CA ILE A 226 24.62 -9.94 17.03
C ILE A 226 25.59 -8.80 17.29
N ARG A 227 25.34 -8.06 18.38
CA ARG A 227 26.20 -6.96 18.82
C ARG A 227 27.11 -7.48 19.92
N ILE A 228 28.42 -7.55 19.64
CA ILE A 228 29.44 -7.87 20.65
C ILE A 228 30.29 -6.61 20.82
N GLY A 229 30.09 -5.88 21.92
CA GLY A 229 30.72 -4.58 22.14
C GLY A 229 30.28 -3.53 21.11
N SER A 230 31.24 -2.88 20.44
CA SER A 230 30.99 -1.86 19.40
C SER A 230 30.77 -2.42 17.99
N LEU A 231 30.97 -3.72 17.77
CA LEU A 231 30.90 -4.34 16.44
C LEU A 231 29.53 -5.01 16.22
N LYS A 232 28.89 -4.68 15.10
CA LYS A 232 27.66 -5.34 14.60
C LYS A 232 28.07 -6.42 13.61
N ILE A 233 27.96 -7.69 14.01
CA ILE A 233 28.34 -8.83 13.17
C ILE A 233 27.07 -9.53 12.68
N ARG A 234 26.98 -9.80 11.38
CA ARG A 234 25.86 -10.57 10.80
C ARG A 234 25.95 -12.02 11.27
N CYS A 235 24.83 -12.64 11.62
CA CYS A 235 24.80 -14.02 12.13
C CYS A 235 25.45 -15.03 11.16
N ILE A 236 25.37 -14.79 9.85
CA ILE A 236 26.07 -15.59 8.82
C ILE A 236 27.59 -15.54 8.97
N GLU A 237 28.16 -14.36 9.19
CA GLU A 237 29.62 -14.19 9.32
C GLU A 237 30.14 -14.91 10.57
N LEU A 238 29.39 -14.82 11.68
CA LEU A 238 29.71 -15.54 12.90
C LEU A 238 29.62 -17.06 12.71
N ALA A 239 28.58 -17.55 12.05
CA ALA A 239 28.40 -18.98 11.78
C ALA A 239 29.54 -19.54 10.90
N VAL A 240 29.93 -18.81 9.86
CA VAL A 240 31.04 -19.18 8.98
C VAL A 240 32.37 -19.15 9.72
N ALA A 241 32.61 -18.15 10.57
CA ALA A 241 33.82 -18.07 11.39
C ALA A 241 33.94 -19.24 12.37
N ILE A 242 32.85 -19.60 13.06
CA ILE A 242 32.83 -20.77 13.97
C ILE A 242 33.12 -22.06 13.19
N LEU A 243 32.48 -22.24 12.03
CA LEU A 243 32.72 -23.42 11.18
C LEU A 243 34.18 -23.50 10.76
N TYR A 244 34.79 -22.38 10.36
CA TYR A 244 36.19 -22.33 9.95
C TYR A 244 37.14 -22.67 11.11
N ILE A 245 36.89 -22.16 12.32
CA ILE A 245 37.68 -22.50 13.51
C ILE A 245 37.61 -24.00 13.81
N ILE A 246 36.42 -24.62 13.70
CA ILE A 246 36.25 -26.06 13.90
C ILE A 246 37.05 -26.85 12.86
N LEU A 247 36.99 -26.47 11.58
CA LEU A 247 37.72 -27.17 10.51
C LEU A 247 39.24 -27.05 10.67
N VAL A 248 39.73 -25.85 10.99
CA VAL A 248 41.16 -25.60 11.19
C VAL A 248 41.68 -26.35 12.41
N SER A 249 40.95 -26.32 13.54
CA SER A 249 41.33 -27.07 14.75
C SER A 249 41.30 -28.59 14.53
N ALA A 250 40.35 -29.10 13.76
CA ALA A 250 40.33 -30.51 13.36
C ALA A 250 41.54 -30.87 12.48
N PHE A 251 41.93 -30.01 11.54
CA PHE A 251 43.11 -30.23 10.68
C PHE A 251 44.42 -30.21 11.46
N PHE A 252 44.62 -29.22 12.34
CA PHE A 252 45.80 -29.16 13.20
C PHE A 252 45.80 -30.31 14.23
N GLY A 253 44.65 -30.64 14.81
CA GLY A 253 44.49 -31.79 15.70
C GLY A 253 44.85 -33.10 15.01
N TRP A 254 44.38 -33.31 13.77
CA TRP A 254 44.74 -34.45 12.93
C TRP A 254 46.24 -34.49 12.63
N GLY A 255 46.85 -33.35 12.25
CA GLY A 255 48.27 -33.26 11.96
C GLY A 255 49.16 -33.53 13.18
N LEU A 256 48.79 -33.01 14.35
CA LEU A 256 49.50 -33.27 15.62
C LEU A 256 49.31 -34.72 16.09
N PHE A 257 48.11 -35.28 15.92
CA PHE A 257 47.83 -36.68 16.22
C PHE A 257 48.62 -37.62 15.30
N HIS A 258 48.71 -37.33 14.00
CA HIS A 258 49.51 -38.11 13.08
C HIS A 258 51.01 -38.02 13.38
N ARG A 259 51.53 -36.82 13.69
CA ARG A 259 52.93 -36.63 14.10
C ARG A 259 53.26 -37.35 15.42
N THR A 260 52.36 -37.33 16.40
CA THR A 260 52.55 -38.07 17.65
C THR A 260 52.34 -39.58 17.47
N SER A 261 51.49 -40.01 16.53
CA SER A 261 51.32 -41.41 16.13
C SER A 261 52.57 -41.95 15.42
N GLU A 262 53.18 -41.19 14.51
CA GLU A 262 54.48 -41.52 13.91
C GLU A 262 55.60 -41.54 14.96
N ARG A 263 55.66 -40.57 15.88
CA ARG A 263 56.60 -40.60 17.01
C ARG A 263 56.36 -41.73 18.01
N ARG A 264 55.16 -42.30 18.05
CA ARG A 264 54.79 -43.47 18.88
C ARG A 264 54.93 -44.80 18.13
N ARG A 265 55.31 -44.82 16.84
CA ARG A 265 55.81 -46.05 16.22
C ARG A 265 57.24 -46.28 16.74
N PRO A 266 57.51 -47.37 17.49
CA PRO A 266 58.88 -47.68 17.88
C PRO A 266 59.68 -48.00 16.62
N THR A 267 60.84 -47.36 16.50
CA THR A 267 61.91 -47.72 15.57
C THR A 267 62.31 -49.17 15.82
N ALA A 268 61.82 -50.10 15.00
CA ALA A 268 62.50 -51.37 14.79
C ALA A 268 63.50 -51.14 13.64
N SER A 269 64.77 -51.13 14.04
CA SER A 269 66.00 -51.09 13.22
C SER A 269 65.87 -51.64 11.80
N MET A 270 66.34 -50.87 10.82
CA MET A 270 67.41 -51.34 9.91
C MET A 270 67.85 -50.23 8.95
N GLU A 271 69.10 -49.83 9.09
CA GLU A 271 70.04 -49.59 7.99
C GLU A 271 71.33 -50.36 8.38
N PRO A 272 72.23 -50.79 7.46
CA PRO A 272 72.70 -49.94 6.35
C PRO A 272 73.13 -50.62 5.01
N LEU A 273 73.14 -49.77 3.96
CA LEU A 273 74.18 -49.52 2.94
C LEU A 273 74.65 -50.54 1.85
N LEU A 274 74.81 -49.93 0.64
CA LEU A 274 75.83 -50.11 -0.44
C LEU A 274 75.61 -51.27 -1.45
N ASN A 275 75.80 -51.15 -2.79
CA ASN A 275 76.14 -50.05 -3.72
C ASN A 275 76.17 -50.57 -5.19
N VAL A 276 76.36 -49.66 -6.16
CA VAL A 276 76.91 -49.82 -7.55
C VAL A 276 75.90 -50.17 -8.67
N MET A 277 75.46 -49.18 -9.49
CA MET A 277 75.92 -48.76 -10.85
C MET A 277 75.78 -49.86 -11.93
N HIS A 278 75.23 -49.65 -13.14
CA HIS A 278 75.45 -48.61 -14.17
C HIS A 278 74.44 -48.80 -15.32
N ASP A 279 74.13 -47.71 -16.06
CA ASP A 279 73.87 -47.56 -17.52
C ASP A 279 72.91 -48.53 -18.27
N ASP A 280 72.06 -48.13 -19.22
CA ASP A 280 72.06 -47.00 -20.16
C ASP A 280 70.64 -46.85 -20.80
N PHE A 281 70.36 -45.67 -21.37
CA PHE A 281 69.62 -45.36 -22.63
C PHE A 281 68.78 -46.48 -23.31
N ASP A 282 67.59 -46.30 -23.92
CA ASP A 282 66.93 -45.16 -24.58
C ASP A 282 65.50 -45.61 -25.00
N SER A 283 64.69 -44.63 -25.39
CA SER A 283 63.66 -44.64 -26.46
C SER A 283 62.41 -45.55 -26.41
N ASP A 284 61.29 -44.84 -26.45
CA ASP A 284 60.22 -44.91 -27.44
C ASP A 284 58.94 -45.74 -27.26
N ASN A 285 57.89 -45.09 -27.76
CA ASN A 285 56.56 -45.57 -28.03
C ASN A 285 56.58 -46.88 -28.85
N LEU A 286 55.71 -47.83 -28.51
CA LEU A 286 54.68 -48.32 -29.44
C LEU A 286 53.73 -49.33 -28.77
N GLN A 287 52.44 -49.00 -28.88
CA GLN A 287 51.29 -49.86 -29.11
C GLN A 287 51.61 -51.28 -29.63
N LYS A 288 50.97 -52.33 -29.06
CA LYS A 288 50.09 -53.30 -29.76
C LYS A 288 49.95 -54.66 -29.03
N ASP A 289 48.69 -54.97 -28.75
CA ASP A 289 47.94 -56.24 -28.77
C ASP A 289 48.56 -57.63 -28.52
N GLU A 290 47.67 -58.42 -27.88
CA GLU A 290 47.31 -59.82 -28.18
C GLU A 290 48.11 -61.02 -27.62
N SER A 291 47.50 -61.65 -26.61
CA SER A 291 46.98 -63.04 -26.61
C SER A 291 47.92 -64.26 -26.43
N HIS A 292 47.30 -65.33 -25.92
CA HIS A 292 47.76 -66.73 -25.72
C HIS A 292 48.58 -67.02 -24.44
N THR A 293 48.01 -67.56 -23.35
CA THR A 293 47.36 -68.88 -23.08
C THR A 293 48.31 -70.08 -23.23
N THR A 294 48.66 -70.76 -22.12
CA THR A 294 48.69 -72.26 -21.94
C THR A 294 49.11 -72.64 -20.49
N GLU A 295 48.16 -73.25 -19.75
CA GLU A 295 48.21 -74.40 -18.78
C GLU A 295 49.19 -74.39 -17.56
N VAL A 296 48.75 -74.24 -16.28
CA VAL A 296 48.17 -75.22 -15.29
C VAL A 296 49.19 -76.33 -14.89
N PRO A 297 49.60 -76.53 -13.60
CA PRO A 297 48.70 -76.94 -12.50
C PRO A 297 49.01 -76.50 -11.03
N ASP A 298 47.93 -76.50 -10.24
CA ASP A 298 47.80 -76.70 -8.79
C ASP A 298 48.94 -76.29 -7.84
N LEU A 299 48.68 -75.25 -7.05
CA LEU A 299 48.91 -75.27 -5.59
C LEU A 299 48.20 -74.06 -4.96
N LEU A 300 47.09 -74.36 -4.30
CA LEU A 300 46.31 -73.47 -3.45
C LEU A 300 47.22 -72.72 -2.46
N PRO A 301 47.43 -71.40 -2.57
CA PRO A 301 47.99 -70.64 -1.47
C PRO A 301 46.80 -70.23 -0.60
N SER A 302 46.76 -70.79 0.61
CA SER A 302 45.87 -70.33 1.66
C SER A 302 45.98 -68.80 1.77
N PHE A 303 44.92 -68.08 1.38
CA PHE A 303 44.76 -66.67 1.69
C PHE A 303 44.43 -66.51 3.18
N ASN A 304 45.40 -66.86 4.03
CA ASN A 304 45.43 -66.51 5.45
C ASN A 304 46.32 -65.27 5.64
N LYS A 305 46.06 -64.21 4.87
CA LYS A 305 46.41 -62.86 5.33
C LYS A 305 45.37 -62.48 6.37
N ARG A 306 45.64 -62.82 7.63
CA ARG A 306 44.91 -62.31 8.79
C ARG A 306 45.23 -60.82 8.92
N ILE A 307 44.56 -60.01 8.10
CA ILE A 307 44.51 -58.56 8.25
C ILE A 307 44.00 -58.31 9.67
N GLN A 308 44.76 -57.57 10.48
CA GLN A 308 44.29 -57.14 11.80
C GLN A 308 43.09 -56.21 11.63
N LEU A 309 41.90 -56.79 11.58
CA LEU A 309 40.63 -56.09 11.68
C LEU A 309 40.51 -55.52 13.11
N SER A 310 40.13 -54.26 13.22
CA SER A 310 39.79 -53.64 14.51
C SER A 310 38.70 -54.46 15.22
N VAL A 311 38.63 -54.41 16.56
CA VAL A 311 37.65 -55.20 17.36
C VAL A 311 36.22 -54.97 16.86
N VAL A 312 35.90 -53.73 16.48
CA VAL A 312 34.60 -53.35 15.91
C VAL A 312 34.38 -53.99 14.54
N GLN A 313 35.38 -53.98 13.65
CA GLN A 313 35.27 -54.59 12.33
C GLN A 313 35.16 -56.12 12.41
N GLY A 314 35.86 -56.73 13.37
CA GLY A 314 35.72 -58.16 13.67
C GLY A 314 34.34 -58.52 14.19
N TYR A 315 33.78 -57.72 15.11
CA TYR A 315 32.43 -57.91 15.65
C TYR A 315 31.36 -57.76 14.56
N ILE A 316 31.43 -56.66 13.79
CA ILE A 316 30.50 -56.40 12.67
C ILE A 316 30.56 -57.52 11.64
N SER A 317 31.77 -57.94 11.25
CA SER A 317 31.96 -59.03 10.29
C SER A 317 31.39 -60.34 10.83
N ASN A 318 31.63 -60.68 12.10
CA ASN A 318 31.10 -61.90 12.69
C ASN A 318 29.56 -61.86 12.82
N PHE A 319 28.99 -60.72 13.19
CA PHE A 319 27.55 -60.50 13.26
C PHE A 319 26.90 -60.68 11.88
N PHE A 320 27.36 -59.96 10.86
CA PHE A 320 26.81 -60.08 9.51
C PHE A 320 27.06 -61.45 8.88
N ARG A 321 28.18 -62.11 9.19
CA ARG A 321 28.45 -63.48 8.74
C ARG A 321 27.49 -64.49 9.39
N THR A 322 27.20 -64.33 10.68
CA THR A 322 26.25 -65.18 11.40
C THR A 322 24.82 -64.93 10.93
N TYR A 323 24.43 -63.66 10.80
CA TYR A 323 23.13 -63.25 10.27
C TYR A 323 22.94 -63.71 8.82
N GLY A 324 23.93 -63.50 7.95
CA GLY A 324 23.91 -63.96 6.57
C GLY A 324 23.81 -65.48 6.44
N LYS A 325 24.51 -66.24 7.31
CA LYS A 325 24.38 -67.70 7.38
C LYS A 325 22.97 -68.12 7.81
N TRP A 326 22.33 -67.39 8.71
CA TRP A 326 20.95 -67.64 9.13
C TRP A 326 19.95 -67.34 7.99
N VAL A 327 20.13 -66.23 7.28
CA VAL A 327 19.32 -65.86 6.10
C VAL A 327 19.46 -66.90 4.98
N ALA A 328 20.69 -67.30 4.65
CA ALA A 328 20.95 -68.29 3.61
C ALA A 328 20.40 -69.69 3.94
N ARG A 329 20.25 -70.03 5.23
CA ARG A 329 19.71 -71.31 5.68
C ARG A 329 18.18 -71.36 5.66
N ASN A 330 17.50 -70.21 5.75
CA ASN A 330 16.04 -70.11 5.75
C ASN A 330 15.54 -69.04 4.76
N PRO A 331 15.84 -69.15 3.45
CA PRO A 331 15.56 -68.09 2.48
C PRO A 331 14.06 -67.81 2.31
N THR A 332 13.21 -68.85 2.36
CA THR A 332 11.76 -68.72 2.22
C THR A 332 11.12 -67.96 3.37
N LEU A 333 11.55 -68.21 4.62
CA LEU A 333 11.06 -67.52 5.81
C LEU A 333 11.40 -66.02 5.75
N VAL A 334 12.63 -65.68 5.36
CA VAL A 334 13.08 -64.28 5.26
C VAL A 334 12.38 -63.53 4.14
N LEU A 335 12.16 -64.17 2.98
CA LEU A 335 11.39 -63.58 1.89
C LEU A 335 9.92 -63.35 2.27
N CYS A 336 9.27 -64.34 2.89
CA CYS A 336 7.88 -64.21 3.33
C CYS A 336 7.74 -63.17 4.45
N SER A 337 8.66 -63.11 5.40
CA SER A 337 8.60 -62.15 6.50
C SER A 337 8.86 -60.72 6.02
N SER A 338 9.83 -60.51 5.13
CA SER A 338 10.08 -59.19 4.54
C SER A 338 8.89 -58.70 3.70
N LEU A 339 8.29 -59.57 2.89
CA LEU A 339 7.07 -59.25 2.13
C LEU A 339 5.89 -58.93 3.07
N ALA A 340 5.69 -59.73 4.12
CA ALA A 340 4.64 -59.49 5.11
C ALA A 340 4.83 -58.15 5.83
N ILE A 341 6.05 -57.79 6.21
CA ILE A 341 6.36 -56.49 6.85
C ILE A 341 6.04 -55.34 5.89
N VAL A 342 6.46 -55.43 4.62
CA VAL A 342 6.16 -54.40 3.61
C VAL A 342 4.65 -54.27 3.42
N LEU A 343 3.91 -55.38 3.30
CA LEU A 343 2.45 -55.36 3.15
C LEU A 343 1.76 -54.73 4.37
N VAL A 344 2.19 -55.06 5.58
CA VAL A 344 1.66 -54.45 6.82
C VAL A 344 1.94 -52.94 6.88
N LEU A 345 3.14 -52.50 6.48
CA LEU A 345 3.46 -51.08 6.39
C LEU A 345 2.63 -50.37 5.29
N CYS A 346 2.37 -51.04 4.16
CA CYS A 346 1.52 -50.53 3.09
C CYS A 346 0.06 -50.38 3.49
N LEU A 347 -0.46 -51.19 4.43
CA LEU A 347 -1.83 -51.01 4.96
C LEU A 347 -2.02 -49.62 5.60
N GLY A 348 -0.95 -49.02 6.14
CA GLY A 348 -0.98 -47.66 6.68
C GLY A 348 -1.34 -46.58 5.63
N LEU A 349 -1.11 -46.84 4.35
CA LEU A 349 -1.44 -45.92 3.26
C LEU A 349 -2.96 -45.75 3.07
N VAL A 350 -3.78 -46.69 3.54
CA VAL A 350 -5.25 -46.60 3.49
C VAL A 350 -5.77 -45.43 4.33
N PHE A 351 -5.04 -45.06 5.39
CA PHE A 351 -5.40 -43.93 6.27
C PHE A 351 -4.67 -42.62 5.91
N PHE A 352 -3.93 -42.60 4.80
CA PHE A 352 -3.20 -41.40 4.39
C PHE A 352 -4.17 -40.33 3.87
N LYS A 353 -4.15 -39.16 4.51
CA LYS A 353 -4.96 -37.99 4.13
C LYS A 353 -4.07 -36.87 3.65
N VAL A 354 -4.28 -36.43 2.40
CA VAL A 354 -3.53 -35.32 1.79
C VAL A 354 -4.19 -34.00 2.20
N GLU A 355 -3.40 -33.09 2.79
CA GLU A 355 -3.80 -31.70 2.98
C GLU A 355 -3.43 -30.93 1.70
N THR A 356 -4.42 -30.34 1.03
CA THR A 356 -4.24 -29.59 -0.23
C THR A 356 -4.33 -28.08 -0.05
N ARG A 357 -4.66 -27.62 1.17
CA ARG A 357 -4.84 -26.21 1.48
C ARG A 357 -3.50 -25.53 1.75
N PRO A 358 -3.03 -24.62 0.89
CA PRO A 358 -1.70 -24.03 1.02
C PRO A 358 -1.50 -23.33 2.36
N GLU A 359 -2.51 -22.63 2.87
CA GLU A 359 -2.43 -21.90 4.13
C GLU A 359 -2.08 -22.81 5.32
N LYS A 360 -2.52 -24.07 5.31
CA LYS A 360 -2.21 -25.03 6.39
C LYS A 360 -0.83 -25.67 6.25
N LEU A 361 -0.27 -25.68 5.04
CA LEU A 361 1.08 -26.20 4.78
C LEU A 361 2.15 -25.16 5.13
N TRP A 362 1.90 -23.89 4.80
CA TRP A 362 2.89 -22.83 4.90
C TRP A 362 2.84 -22.04 6.22
N VAL A 363 1.75 -22.14 6.99
CA VAL A 363 1.57 -21.41 8.23
C VAL A 363 1.39 -22.37 9.41
N GLY A 364 2.24 -22.24 10.43
CA GLY A 364 2.11 -23.01 11.66
C GLY A 364 0.82 -22.68 12.40
N GLN A 365 0.11 -23.70 12.88
CA GLN A 365 -1.22 -23.54 13.51
C GLN A 365 -1.20 -22.68 14.79
N GLY A 366 -0.08 -22.65 15.53
CA GLY A 366 0.10 -21.80 16.71
C GLY A 366 0.76 -20.45 16.42
N SER A 367 0.86 -20.03 15.15
CA SER A 367 1.42 -18.74 14.79
C SER A 367 0.42 -17.60 15.02
N ARG A 368 0.93 -16.42 15.36
CA ARG A 368 0.11 -15.20 15.53
C ARG A 368 -0.75 -14.90 14.29
N ALA A 369 -0.20 -15.10 13.09
CA ALA A 369 -0.94 -14.88 11.84
C ALA A 369 -2.15 -15.82 11.69
N ALA A 370 -2.04 -17.07 12.16
CA ALA A 370 -3.17 -18.02 12.14
C ALA A 370 -4.26 -17.62 13.14
N GLU A 371 -3.88 -17.13 14.33
CA GLU A 371 -4.81 -16.65 15.35
C GLU A 371 -5.54 -15.37 14.90
N GLU A 372 -4.82 -14.38 14.38
CA GLU A 372 -5.40 -13.14 13.84
C GLU A 372 -6.34 -13.43 12.66
N LYS A 373 -5.97 -14.37 11.79
CA LYS A 373 -6.85 -14.83 10.70
C LYS A 373 -8.12 -15.48 11.23
N HIS A 374 -8.01 -16.37 12.22
CA HIS A 374 -9.17 -17.03 12.81
C HIS A 374 -10.11 -16.03 13.50
N PHE A 375 -9.55 -15.03 14.19
CA PHE A 375 -10.31 -13.93 14.75
C PHE A 375 -11.05 -13.13 13.67
N PHE A 376 -10.35 -12.75 12.59
CA PHE A 376 -10.94 -12.03 11.46
C PHE A 376 -12.09 -12.82 10.81
N ASP A 377 -11.84 -14.07 10.44
CA ASP A 377 -12.81 -14.91 9.72
C ASP A 377 -14.07 -15.19 10.57
N SER A 378 -13.95 -15.24 11.90
CA SER A 378 -15.09 -15.47 12.81
C SER A 378 -15.95 -14.23 13.08
N HIS A 379 -15.37 -13.02 13.01
CA HIS A 379 -16.09 -11.77 13.30
C HIS A 379 -16.58 -11.04 12.05
N LEU A 380 -15.84 -11.12 10.94
CA LEU A 380 -16.08 -10.34 9.73
C LEU A 380 -16.44 -11.21 8.51
N ALA A 381 -16.57 -12.52 8.72
CA ALA A 381 -16.66 -13.55 7.69
C ALA A 381 -15.33 -13.74 6.90
N PRO A 382 -15.14 -14.90 6.25
CA PRO A 382 -13.95 -15.15 5.45
C PRO A 382 -13.86 -14.17 4.27
N PHE A 383 -12.62 -13.78 3.94
CA PHE A 383 -12.36 -12.95 2.77
C PHE A 383 -12.87 -13.61 1.48
N TYR A 384 -13.50 -12.83 0.61
CA TYR A 384 -14.09 -13.32 -0.64
C TYR A 384 -13.03 -13.78 -1.64
N ARG A 385 -13.41 -14.70 -2.55
CA ARG A 385 -12.53 -15.18 -3.60
C ARG A 385 -12.50 -14.17 -4.75
N ILE A 386 -11.33 -13.62 -5.06
CA ILE A 386 -11.12 -12.71 -6.18
C ILE A 386 -10.90 -13.54 -7.46
N GLU A 387 -11.77 -13.38 -8.45
CA GLU A 387 -11.60 -13.94 -9.79
C GLU A 387 -11.43 -12.77 -10.78
N GLN A 388 -10.18 -12.48 -11.17
CA GLN A 388 -9.84 -11.34 -12.02
C GLN A 388 -9.51 -11.79 -13.45
N VAL A 389 -10.09 -11.11 -14.44
CA VAL A 389 -9.79 -11.28 -15.87
C VAL A 389 -9.23 -9.96 -16.41
N SER A 390 -8.00 -9.98 -16.91
CA SER A 390 -7.36 -8.83 -17.54
C SER A 390 -7.30 -9.06 -19.05
N VAL A 391 -8.00 -8.24 -19.83
CA VAL A 391 -7.98 -8.27 -21.29
C VAL A 391 -7.05 -7.18 -21.81
N LEU A 392 -6.04 -7.56 -22.60
CA LEU A 392 -5.13 -6.62 -23.25
C LEU A 392 -5.35 -6.68 -24.77
N PHE A 393 -5.67 -5.53 -25.37
CA PHE A 393 -5.76 -5.40 -26.83
C PHE A 393 -4.41 -4.96 -27.38
N LEU A 394 -3.78 -5.81 -28.19
CA LEU A 394 -2.55 -5.48 -28.92
C LEU A 394 -2.91 -4.89 -30.28
N THR A 395 -2.94 -3.56 -30.39
CA THR A 395 -3.00 -2.87 -31.68
C THR A 395 -1.60 -2.77 -32.27
N PHE A 396 -1.29 -3.59 -33.26
CA PHE A 396 -0.13 -3.37 -34.13
C PHE A 396 -0.38 -2.10 -34.97
N LYS A 397 0.22 -0.97 -34.57
CA LYS A 397 0.38 0.17 -35.48
C LYS A 397 1.34 -0.26 -36.59
N VAL A 398 0.80 -0.60 -37.76
CA VAL A 398 1.59 -0.68 -38.99
C VAL A 398 2.05 0.74 -39.31
N LEU A 399 3.32 1.04 -39.02
CA LEU A 399 3.99 2.18 -39.63
C LEU A 399 4.10 1.89 -41.12
N VAL A 400 3.22 2.49 -41.92
CA VAL A 400 3.47 2.67 -43.34
C VAL A 400 4.55 3.75 -43.44
N SER A 401 5.72 3.33 -43.91
CA SER A 401 6.91 4.17 -44.04
C SER A 401 6.87 5.05 -45.28
#